data_AF-A0A6A6MTD5-F1
#
_entry.id   AF-A0A6A6MTD5-F1
#
_cell.length_a   1.000
_cell.length_b   1.000
_cell.length_c   1.000
_cell.angle_alpha   90.00
_cell.angle_beta   90.00
_cell.angle_gamma   90.00
#
_symmetry.space_group_name_H-M   'P 1'
#
loop_
_entity.id
_entity.type
_entity.pdbx_description
1 polymer ?
#
loop_
_entity_poly.entity_id
_entity_poly.type
_entity_poly.pdbx_seq_one_letter_code
_entity_poly.pdbx_strand_id
1 'polypeptide(L)'
;MACLVSRSGRELQRYDNQGRRQVVGCIPYRFKNCIDGSIGDALEVLVITSQKGQGMMFPKGGWELDESVEEAASRESLEEAGFLAMLRMN
;
A
#
# COMPACT_ATOMS: atom_id res chain seq x y z
N MET A 1 -16.90 9.82 10.84
CA MET A 1 -16.61 8.74 9.88
C MET A 1 -16.44 9.40 8.53
N ALA A 2 -15.21 9.60 8.05
CA ALA A 2 -15.01 10.08 6.68
C ALA A 2 -15.30 8.90 5.74
N CYS A 3 -16.25 9.04 4.82
CA CYS A 3 -16.48 8.04 3.78
C CYS A 3 -15.25 8.03 2.87
N LEU A 4 -14.41 7.01 2.99
CA LEU A 4 -13.37 6.71 2.02
C LEU A 4 -14.08 6.20 0.76
N VAL A 5 -14.30 7.09 -0.20
CA VAL A 5 -14.83 6.71 -1.51
C VAL A 5 -13.65 6.27 -2.35
N SER A 6 -13.53 4.97 -2.58
CA SER A 6 -12.53 4.41 -3.50
C SER A 6 -12.66 5.07 -4.86
N ARG A 7 -11.54 5.50 -5.45
CA ARG A 7 -11.54 6.07 -6.79
C ARG A 7 -12.09 5.06 -7.79
N SER A 8 -13.03 5.52 -8.61
CA SER A 8 -13.72 4.70 -9.60
C SER A 8 -13.56 5.34 -10.96
N GLY A 9 -13.13 4.58 -11.97
CA GLY A 9 -12.85 5.12 -13.29
C GLY A 9 -11.58 4.55 -13.91
N ARG A 10 -11.28 4.98 -15.13
CA ARG A 10 -10.03 4.64 -15.86
C ARG A 10 -9.32 5.87 -16.43
N GLU A 11 -9.91 7.03 -16.31
CA GLU A 11 -9.49 8.29 -16.93
C GLU A 11 -8.18 8.84 -16.38
N LEU A 12 -7.88 8.61 -15.09
CA LEU A 12 -6.64 9.05 -14.47
C LEU A 12 -5.62 7.92 -14.31
N GLN A 13 -5.90 6.71 -14.80
CA GLN A 13 -4.98 5.59 -14.61
C GLN A 13 -3.68 5.84 -15.36
N ARG A 14 -2.56 5.63 -14.67
CA ARG A 14 -1.24 5.79 -15.27
C ARG A 14 -0.83 4.54 -16.05
N TYR A 15 -0.33 4.76 -17.25
CA TYR A 15 0.22 3.73 -18.12
C TYR A 15 1.64 4.10 -18.53
N ASP A 16 2.50 3.10 -18.74
CA ASP A 16 3.81 3.32 -19.32
C ASP A 16 3.79 3.38 -20.86
N ASN A 17 4.96 3.56 -21.48
CA ASN A 17 5.11 3.66 -22.93
C ASN A 17 4.72 2.37 -23.69
N GLN A 18 4.50 1.26 -22.97
CA GLN A 18 4.05 -0.02 -23.53
C GLN A 18 2.56 -0.27 -23.27
N GLY A 19 1.84 0.70 -22.68
CA GLY A 19 0.43 0.58 -22.35
C GLY A 19 0.14 -0.31 -21.14
N ARG A 20 1.11 -0.52 -20.24
CA ARG A 20 0.94 -1.32 -19.01
C ARG A 20 0.48 -0.42 -17.88
N ARG A 21 -0.58 -0.83 -17.17
CA ARG A 21 -1.11 -0.08 -16.02
C ARG A 21 -0.09 -0.10 -14.88
N GLN A 22 0.27 1.08 -14.38
CA GLN A 22 1.16 1.23 -13.24
C GLN A 22 0.41 0.96 -11.93
N VAL A 23 1.05 0.20 -11.04
CA VAL A 23 0.53 -0.16 -9.73
C VAL A 23 1.50 0.33 -8.68
N VAL A 24 0.96 0.78 -7.57
CA VAL A 24 1.70 1.27 -6.41
C VAL A 24 1.19 0.56 -5.17
N GLY A 25 2.06 0.44 -4.17
CA GLY A 25 1.74 -0.16 -2.88
C GLY A 25 2.85 0.10 -1.89
N CYS A 26 2.67 -0.35 -0.66
CA CYS A 26 3.70 -0.30 0.37
C CYS A 26 3.97 -1.69 0.95
N ILE A 27 5.16 -1.86 1.53
CA ILE A 27 5.52 -3.03 2.31
C ILE A 27 5.57 -2.58 3.77
N PRO A 28 4.46 -2.68 4.52
CA PRO A 28 4.43 -2.29 5.92
C PRO A 28 5.23 -3.28 6.76
N TYR A 29 6.18 -2.76 7.54
CA TYR A 29 7.01 -3.58 8.41
C TYR A 29 7.16 -2.96 9.79
N ARG A 30 7.51 -3.81 10.76
CA ARG A 30 8.01 -3.40 12.07
C ARG A 30 9.14 -4.31 12.51
N PHE A 31 10.05 -3.77 13.30
CA PHE A 31 11.02 -4.61 14.00
C PHE A 31 10.33 -5.34 15.14
N LYS A 32 10.70 -6.60 15.33
CA LYS A 32 10.21 -7.39 16.44
C LYS A 32 10.93 -6.95 17.70
N ASN A 33 10.17 -6.56 18.72
CA ASN A 33 10.75 -6.25 20.02
C ASN A 33 11.19 -7.54 20.70
N CYS A 34 12.40 -7.54 21.25
CA CYS A 34 12.87 -8.57 22.15
C CYS A 34 12.19 -8.45 23.52
N ILE A 35 12.21 -9.54 24.29
CA ILE A 35 11.59 -9.62 25.63
C ILE A 35 12.21 -8.61 26.61
N ASP A 36 13.47 -8.22 26.37
CA ASP A 36 14.24 -7.23 27.14
C ASP A 36 13.99 -5.78 26.71
N GLY A 37 13.09 -5.54 25.74
CA GLY A 37 12.80 -4.21 25.21
C GLY A 37 13.81 -3.70 24.18
N SER A 38 14.82 -4.48 23.81
CA SER A 38 15.70 -4.16 22.69
C SER A 38 15.01 -4.37 21.34
N ILE A 39 15.41 -3.61 20.32
CA ILE A 39 14.95 -3.82 18.94
C ILE A 39 15.66 -5.08 18.43
N GLY A 40 14.89 -6.13 18.15
CA GLY A 40 15.42 -7.37 17.60
C GLY A 40 15.75 -7.27 16.11
N ASP A 41 16.59 -8.19 15.64
CA ASP A 41 17.01 -8.27 14.23
C ASP A 41 15.94 -8.87 13.30
N ALA A 42 14.81 -9.32 13.85
CA ALA A 42 13.72 -9.92 13.09
C ALA A 42 12.72 -8.86 12.60
N LEU A 43 12.35 -8.94 11.32
CA LEU A 43 11.36 -8.09 10.69
C LEU A 43 10.00 -8.80 10.62
N GLU A 44 8.93 -8.12 11.01
CA GLU A 44 7.57 -8.57 10.78
C GLU A 44 6.92 -7.71 9.71
N VAL A 45 6.36 -8.36 8.68
CA VAL A 45 5.73 -7.70 7.54
C VAL A 45 4.23 -7.95 7.58
N LEU A 46 3.45 -6.89 7.41
CA LEU A 46 1.99 -6.99 7.37
C LEU A 46 1.52 -7.30 5.93
N VAL A 47 0.61 -8.25 5.83
CA VAL A 47 -0.07 -8.66 4.60
C VAL A 47 -1.58 -8.69 4.85
N ILE A 48 -2.36 -8.44 3.80
CA ILE A 48 -3.82 -8.48 3.81
C ILE A 48 -4.34 -9.68 3.01
N THR A 49 -5.55 -10.11 3.29
CA THR A 49 -6.24 -11.14 2.49
C THR A 49 -6.76 -10.54 1.19
N SER A 50 -6.70 -11.30 0.09
CA SER A 50 -7.21 -10.82 -1.20
C SER A 50 -8.73 -10.70 -1.20
N GLN A 51 -9.25 -9.58 -1.72
CA GLN A 51 -10.70 -9.38 -1.91
C GLN A 51 -11.29 -10.23 -3.06
N LYS A 52 -10.47 -10.68 -4.02
CA LYS A 52 -10.92 -11.32 -5.28
C LYS A 52 -10.47 -12.77 -5.44
N GLY A 53 -9.92 -13.38 -4.40
CA GLY A 53 -9.44 -14.77 -4.47
C GLY A 53 -8.91 -15.27 -3.13
N GLN A 54 -8.34 -16.48 -3.15
CA GLN A 54 -7.64 -17.04 -1.99
C GLN A 54 -6.17 -16.65 -2.05
N GLY A 55 -5.69 -15.89 -1.06
CA GLY A 55 -4.28 -15.52 -0.95
C GLY A 55 -4.01 -14.33 -0.04
N MET A 56 -2.74 -14.17 0.31
CA MET A 56 -2.22 -13.00 1.02
C MET A 56 -1.54 -12.06 0.03
N MET A 57 -1.69 -10.75 0.21
CA MET A 57 -1.07 -9.73 -0.65
C MET A 57 -0.64 -8.52 0.17
N PHE A 58 0.25 -7.71 -0.40
CA PHE A 58 0.53 -6.38 0.12
C PHE A 58 -0.57 -5.40 -0.29
N PRO A 59 -0.85 -4.36 0.52
CA PRO A 59 -1.73 -3.28 0.13
C PRO A 59 -1.17 -2.58 -1.11
N LYS A 60 -1.97 -2.56 -2.16
CA LYS A 60 -1.59 -2.02 -3.47
C LYS A 60 -2.83 -1.69 -4.31
N GLY A 61 -2.65 -0.79 -5.27
CA GLY A 61 -3.64 -0.52 -6.30
C GLY A 61 -3.11 0.39 -7.41
N GLY A 62 -4.02 1.09 -8.08
CA GLY A 62 -3.68 1.88 -9.26
C GLY A 62 -2.87 3.11 -8.89
N TRP A 63 -1.80 3.40 -9.63
CA TRP A 63 -1.19 4.71 -9.56
C TRP A 63 -1.89 5.64 -10.55
N GLU A 64 -2.50 6.71 -10.05
CA GLU A 64 -3.23 7.67 -10.86
C GLU A 64 -2.32 8.86 -11.29
N LEU A 65 -2.74 9.63 -12.30
CA LEU A 65 -1.94 10.70 -12.91
C LEU A 65 -1.85 11.99 -12.07
N ASP A 66 -2.84 12.22 -11.21
CA ASP A 66 -3.02 13.42 -10.40
C ASP A 66 -2.47 13.28 -8.97
N GLU A 67 -1.66 12.24 -8.72
CA GLU A 67 -1.03 11.98 -7.42
C GLU A 67 0.46 11.62 -7.58
N SER A 68 1.25 11.99 -6.56
CA SER A 68 2.61 11.49 -6.38
C SER A 68 2.60 10.00 -6.03
N VAL A 69 3.76 9.35 -6.09
CA VAL A 69 3.86 7.93 -5.73
C VAL A 69 3.61 7.72 -4.22
N GLU A 70 3.98 8.69 -3.40
CA GLU A 70 3.76 8.69 -1.96
C GLU A 70 2.29 8.86 -1.60
N GLU A 71 1.61 9.83 -2.21
CA GLU A 71 0.17 10.03 -2.02
C GLU A 71 -0.60 8.78 -2.43
N ALA A 72 -0.24 8.20 -3.58
CA ALA A 72 -0.87 6.99 -4.08
C ALA A 72 -0.65 5.79 -3.14
N ALA A 73 0.58 5.55 -2.70
CA ALA A 73 0.88 4.47 -1.76
C ALA A 73 0.16 4.64 -0.41
N SER A 74 0.07 5.87 0.10
CA SER A 74 -0.63 6.18 1.35
C SER A 74 -2.14 5.93 1.22
N ARG A 75 -2.73 6.40 0.11
CA ARG A 75 -4.14 6.17 -0.23
C ARG A 75 -4.47 4.68 -0.32
N GLU A 76 -3.68 3.92 -1.07
CA GLU A 76 -3.89 2.46 -1.24
C GLU A 76 -3.72 1.70 0.09
N SER A 77 -2.80 2.12 0.96
CA SER A 77 -2.64 1.54 2.30
C SER A 77 -3.87 1.75 3.17
N LEU A 78 -4.47 2.93 3.08
CA LEU A 78 -5.67 3.28 3.83
C LEU A 78 -6.90 2.55 3.28
N GLU A 79 -7.06 2.49 1.96
CA GLU A 79 -8.19 1.83 1.30
C GLU A 79 -8.19 0.31 1.49
N GLU A 80 -7.04 -0.35 1.34
CA GLU A 80 -6.95 -1.82 1.37
C GLU A 80 -6.72 -2.39 2.79
N ALA A 81 -6.05 -1.65 3.66
CA ALA A 81 -5.62 -2.15 4.97
C ALA A 81 -6.02 -1.27 6.17
N GLY A 82 -6.63 -0.10 5.93
CA GLY A 82 -7.19 0.74 6.99
C GLY A 82 -6.16 1.48 7.86
N PHE A 83 -4.90 1.57 7.44
CA PHE A 83 -3.86 2.29 8.17
C PHE A 83 -3.19 3.37 7.33
N LEU A 84 -2.74 4.44 7.97
CA LEU A 84 -1.93 5.48 7.34
C LEU A 84 -0.45 5.04 7.37
N ALA A 85 0.15 4.83 6.20
CA ALA A 85 1.56 4.46 6.11
C ALA A 85 2.46 5.68 6.29
N MET A 86 3.46 5.61 7.17
CA MET A 86 4.58 6.56 7.14
C MET A 86 5.58 6.09 6.10
N LEU A 87 5.51 6.66 4.90
CA LEU A 87 6.35 6.27 3.78
C LEU A 87 7.78 6.82 3.95
N ARG A 88 8.75 5.93 3.84
CA ARG A 88 10.17 6.25 3.75
C ARG A 88 10.64 5.79 2.38
N MET A 89 10.94 6.73 1.49
CA MET A 89 11.60 6.44 0.21
C MET A 89 13.12 6.49 0.39
N ASN A 90 13.83 5.66 -0.38
CA ASN A 90 15.28 5.51 -0.35
C ASN A 90 15.91 6.19 -1.57
#